data_AF-J9DBL2-F1
#
_entry.id   AF-J9DBL2-F1
#
_cell.length_a   1.000
_cell.length_b   1.000
_cell.length_c   1.000
_cell.angle_alpha   90.00
_cell.angle_beta   90.00
_cell.angle_gamma   90.00
#
_symmetry.space_group_name_H-M   'P 1'
#
loop_
_entity.id
_entity.type
_entity.pdbx_description
1 polymer ?
#
loop_
_entity_poly.entity_id
_entity_poly.type
_entity_poly.pdbx_seq_one_letter_code
_entity_poly.pdbx_strand_id
1 'polypeptide(L)'
;MKIRKKKEFKNGIVYCLELEDGMLIETTDTFLPYYTKDAIGRKQNFLDNESLGDRTERWMIGVSTMSGCPVRCKFCATGNMKRYRNLTADEIVEQVEFAIGKANCNPVESKEFKINYTRMGEPFLNIESVKEAIRRISVKYPNTHHYVSTIGIRG
;
A
#
# COMPACT_ATOMS: atom_id res chain seq x y z
N MET A 1 -3.44 -15.49 2.76
CA MET A 1 -2.54 -15.19 1.62
C MET A 1 -1.22 -15.97 1.68
N LYS A 2 -0.62 -16.33 0.54
CA LYS A 2 0.71 -17.00 0.47
C LYS A 2 1.75 -16.14 -0.24
N ILE A 3 2.96 -16.03 0.31
CA ILE A 3 4.07 -15.33 -0.36
C ILE A 3 4.53 -16.16 -1.56
N ARG A 4 4.46 -15.59 -2.76
CA ARG A 4 5.04 -16.18 -3.97
C ARG A 4 6.44 -15.65 -4.26
N LYS A 5 6.63 -14.35 -4.07
CA LYS A 5 7.91 -13.69 -4.24
C LYS A 5 7.99 -12.49 -3.30
N LYS A 6 9.20 -12.17 -2.86
CA LYS A 6 9.48 -10.89 -2.19
C LYS A 6 10.74 -10.28 -2.76
N LYS A 7 10.83 -8.96 -2.72
CA LYS A 7 12.04 -8.21 -3.02
C LYS A 7 12.29 -7.22 -1.88
N GLU A 8 13.47 -7.30 -1.31
CA GLU A 8 13.89 -6.47 -0.18
C GLU A 8 14.71 -5.29 -0.70
N PHE A 9 14.51 -4.14 -0.06
CA PHE A 9 15.19 -2.88 -0.30
C PHE A 9 15.67 -2.34 1.05
N LYS A 10 16.57 -1.35 1.02
CA LYS A 10 17.10 -0.74 2.25
C LYS A 10 15.99 -0.16 3.15
N ASN A 11 14.89 0.31 2.57
CA ASN A 11 13.79 0.98 3.26
C ASN A 11 12.46 0.20 3.24
N GLY A 12 12.50 -1.11 3.00
CA GLY A 12 11.29 -1.92 3.00
C GLY A 12 11.29 -3.13 2.07
N ILE A 13 10.12 -3.73 1.91
CA ILE A 13 9.91 -4.98 1.20
C ILE A 13 8.69 -4.85 0.30
N VAL A 14 8.81 -5.37 -0.92
CA VAL A 14 7.69 -5.56 -1.85
C VAL A 14 7.36 -7.04 -1.88
N TYR A 15 6.10 -7.38 -1.64
CA TYR A 15 5.57 -8.73 -1.64
C TYR A 15 4.67 -8.95 -2.84
N CYS A 16 4.87 -10.07 -3.52
CA CYS A 16 3.88 -10.66 -4.41
C CYS A 16 3.19 -11.79 -3.64
N LEU A 17 1.90 -11.60 -3.38
CA LEU A 17 1.07 -12.52 -2.62
C LEU A 17 0.09 -13.22 -3.55
N GLU A 18 -0.14 -14.51 -3.30
CA GLU A 18 -1.21 -15.29 -3.93
C GLU A 18 -2.40 -15.39 -2.98
N LEU A 19 -3.57 -15.09 -3.54
CA LEU A 19 -4.89 -15.20 -2.94
C LEU A 19 -5.40 -16.65 -3.05
N GLU A 20 -6.45 -16.99 -2.30
CA GLU A 20 -6.99 -18.36 -2.25
C GLU A 20 -7.48 -18.86 -3.61
N ASP A 21 -7.97 -17.95 -4.46
CA ASP A 21 -8.42 -18.25 -5.82
C ASP A 21 -7.28 -18.29 -6.86
N GLY A 22 -6.03 -18.25 -6.40
CA GLY A 22 -4.83 -18.28 -7.23
C GLY A 22 -4.50 -16.95 -7.92
N MET A 23 -5.26 -15.88 -7.65
CA MET A 23 -4.96 -14.56 -8.18
C MET A 23 -3.79 -13.91 -7.42
N LEU A 24 -3.01 -13.08 -8.12
CA LEU A 24 -1.83 -12.43 -7.55
C LEU A 24 -2.10 -10.96 -7.24
N ILE A 25 -1.59 -10.51 -6.10
CA ILE A 25 -1.60 -9.11 -5.70
C ILE A 25 -0.22 -8.68 -5.25
N GLU A 26 -0.02 -7.37 -5.18
CA GLU A 26 1.19 -6.75 -4.70
C GLU A 26 0.90 -5.92 -3.46
N THR A 27 1.72 -6.09 -2.44
CA THR A 27 1.64 -5.34 -1.18
C THR A 27 3.04 -4.90 -0.81
N THR A 28 3.17 -3.70 -0.26
CA THR A 28 4.47 -3.16 0.16
C THR A 28 4.47 -2.81 1.63
N ASP A 29 5.59 -3.03 2.28
CA ASP A 29 5.91 -2.57 3.62
C ASP A 29 7.17 -1.72 3.53
N THR A 30 7.02 -0.40 3.60
CA THR A 30 8.13 0.54 3.42
C THR A 30 8.12 1.60 4.50
N PHE A 31 9.28 2.18 4.76
CA PHE A 31 9.41 3.30 5.67
C PHE A 31 10.29 4.40 5.07
N LEU A 32 10.13 5.61 5.60
CA LEU A 32 10.98 6.76 5.27
C LEU A 32 11.25 7.58 6.53
N PRO A 33 12.32 8.40 6.52
CA PRO A 33 12.59 9.31 7.62
C PRO A 33 11.49 10.35 7.81
N TYR A 34 11.26 10.81 9.03
CA TYR A 34 10.19 11.76 9.32
C TYR A 34 10.36 13.12 8.61
N TYR A 35 11.61 13.61 8.51
CA TYR A 35 11.94 14.90 7.87
C TYR A 35 11.53 14.96 6.39
N THR A 36 11.31 13.83 5.73
CA THR A 36 10.88 13.80 4.31
C THR A 36 9.50 14.43 4.11
N LYS A 37 8.77 14.73 5.19
CA LYS A 37 7.55 15.56 5.18
C LYS A 37 7.85 17.05 4.92
N ASP A 38 9.01 17.52 5.35
CA ASP A 38 9.47 18.92 5.24
C ASP A 38 10.18 19.21 3.90
N ALA A 39 10.15 18.27 2.96
CA ALA A 39 10.68 18.46 1.63
C ALA A 39 9.86 19.46 0.79
N ILE A 40 8.62 19.77 1.19
CA ILE A 40 7.78 20.76 0.50
C ILE A 40 8.41 22.16 0.66
N GLY A 41 8.94 22.70 -0.44
CA GLY A 41 9.59 24.01 -0.48
C GLY A 41 11.11 23.95 -0.60
N ARG A 42 11.73 22.78 -0.36
CA ARG A 42 13.15 22.57 -0.66
C ARG A 42 13.27 22.21 -2.14
N LYS A 43 13.77 23.14 -2.96
CA LYS A 43 14.02 22.93 -4.41
C LYS A 43 15.23 22.00 -4.64
N GLN A 44 15.28 20.86 -3.97
CA GLN A 44 16.37 19.89 -4.05
C GLN A 44 15.82 18.48 -4.19
N ASN A 45 16.53 17.64 -4.96
CA ASN A 45 16.21 16.22 -5.14
C ASN A 45 17.16 15.31 -4.35
N PHE A 46 17.82 15.83 -3.31
CA PHE A 46 18.75 15.10 -2.46
C PHE A 46 18.17 14.93 -1.05
N LEU A 47 18.44 13.79 -0.43
CA LEU A 47 18.13 13.53 0.97
C LEU A 47 19.05 14.39 1.86
N ASP A 48 18.52 14.89 2.99
CA ASP A 48 19.31 15.67 3.96
C ASP A 48 20.46 14.84 4.56
N ASN A 49 20.28 13.52 4.64
CA ASN A 49 21.29 12.56 5.04
C ASN A 49 20.97 11.18 4.45
N GLU A 50 21.87 10.22 4.59
CA GLU A 50 21.68 8.85 4.11
C GLU A 50 20.90 7.94 5.09
N SER A 51 20.45 8.47 6.24
CA SER A 51 19.64 7.70 7.18
C SER A 51 18.23 7.53 6.64
N LEU A 52 17.81 6.27 6.47
CA LEU A 52 16.48 5.92 5.98
C LEU A 52 15.43 5.83 7.10
N GLY A 53 15.85 6.04 8.35
CA GLY A 53 14.99 5.89 9.53
C GLY A 53 14.53 4.44 9.69
N ASP A 54 13.38 4.28 10.33
CA ASP A 54 12.70 3.00 10.52
C ASP A 54 11.17 3.18 10.50
N ARG A 55 10.43 2.12 10.82
CA ARG A 55 8.96 2.12 10.85
C ARG A 55 8.36 2.96 11.99
N THR A 56 9.14 3.33 13.01
CA THR A 56 8.68 4.26 14.05
C THR A 56 8.64 5.71 13.55
N GLU A 57 9.24 6.00 12.39
CA GLU A 57 9.16 7.33 11.77
C GLU A 57 7.94 7.46 10.86
N ARG A 58 8.07 7.12 9.58
CA ARG A 58 6.96 7.14 8.62
C ARG A 58 6.79 5.76 8.02
N TRP A 59 5.87 4.99 8.55
CA TRP A 59 5.57 3.66 8.04
C TRP A 59 4.44 3.70 7.03
N MET A 60 4.71 3.19 5.83
CA MET A 60 3.79 3.16 4.72
C MET A 60 3.58 1.75 4.21
N ILE A 61 2.34 1.28 4.29
CA ILE A 61 1.90 0.03 3.69
C ILE A 61 1.16 0.35 2.40
N GLY A 62 1.58 -0.25 1.29
CA GLY A 62 0.90 -0.16 0.01
C GLY A 62 0.01 -1.36 -0.19
N VAL A 63 -1.29 -1.14 -0.41
CA VAL A 63 -2.27 -2.19 -0.66
C VAL A 63 -2.78 -2.14 -2.10
N SER A 64 -3.11 -3.32 -2.62
CA SER A 64 -3.87 -3.50 -3.84
C SER A 64 -5.36 -3.43 -3.54
N THR A 65 -6.14 -2.87 -4.45
CA THR A 65 -7.62 -2.82 -4.41
C THR A 65 -8.25 -3.80 -5.41
N MET A 66 -7.47 -4.29 -6.37
CA MET A 66 -7.85 -5.30 -7.35
C MET A 66 -6.66 -6.24 -7.57
N SER A 67 -6.92 -7.48 -7.98
CA SER A 67 -5.91 -8.26 -8.70
C SER A 67 -6.05 -7.94 -10.19
N GLY A 68 -4.98 -7.50 -10.85
CA GLY A 68 -5.06 -6.90 -12.19
C GLY A 68 -5.76 -5.53 -12.19
N CYS A 69 -5.96 -4.93 -13.36
CA CYS A 69 -6.69 -3.67 -13.49
C CYS A 69 -7.31 -3.52 -14.89
N PRO A 70 -8.63 -3.29 -15.01
CA PRO A 70 -9.31 -3.18 -16.30
C PRO A 70 -8.97 -1.90 -17.09
N VAL A 71 -8.40 -0.88 -16.43
CA VAL A 71 -8.08 0.42 -17.03
C VAL A 71 -7.02 0.29 -18.13
N ARG A 72 -6.07 -0.65 -17.99
CA ARG A 72 -5.01 -0.92 -18.96
C ARG A 72 -4.14 0.30 -19.31
N CYS A 73 -3.74 1.11 -18.32
CA CYS A 73 -2.78 2.19 -18.52
C CYS A 73 -1.48 1.65 -19.17
N LYS A 74 -1.05 2.24 -20.29
CA LYS A 74 0.07 1.73 -21.12
C LYS A 74 1.41 1.63 -20.38
N PHE A 75 1.63 2.49 -19.39
CA PHE A 75 2.86 2.52 -18.59
C PHE A 75 2.78 1.63 -17.33
N CYS A 76 1.62 1.05 -17.03
CA CYS A 76 1.40 0.27 -15.81
C CYS A 76 1.54 -1.23 -16.08
N ALA A 77 2.40 -1.92 -15.32
CA ALA A 77 2.60 -3.36 -15.45
C ALA A 77 1.28 -4.15 -15.25
N THR A 78 0.45 -3.71 -14.29
CA THR A 78 -0.86 -4.30 -14.00
C THR A 78 -1.83 -4.21 -15.18
N GLY A 79 -1.69 -3.20 -16.03
CA GLY A 79 -2.50 -3.02 -17.24
C GLY A 79 -2.27 -4.08 -18.32
N ASN A 80 -1.14 -4.79 -18.26
CA ASN A 80 -0.82 -5.88 -19.18
C ASN A 80 -1.39 -7.24 -18.74
N MET A 81 -1.94 -7.33 -17.52
CA MET A 81 -2.54 -8.56 -17.02
C MET A 81 -3.86 -8.86 -17.74
N LYS A 82 -4.05 -10.11 -18.17
CA LYS A 82 -5.26 -10.52 -18.91
C LYS A 82 -6.49 -10.69 -18.01
N ARG A 83 -6.27 -11.12 -16.77
CA ARG A 83 -7.34 -11.36 -15.77
C ARG A 83 -7.32 -10.24 -14.75
N TYR A 84 -8.50 -9.83 -14.32
CA TYR A 84 -8.65 -8.92 -13.20
C TYR A 84 -9.92 -9.23 -12.40
N ARG A 85 -9.93 -8.84 -11.13
CA ARG A 85 -11.13 -8.80 -10.29
C ARG A 85 -10.96 -7.81 -9.14
N ASN A 86 -12.08 -7.36 -8.60
CA ASN A 86 -12.10 -6.61 -7.36
C ASN A 86 -11.67 -7.50 -6.19
N LEU A 87 -10.96 -6.90 -5.23
CA LEU A 87 -10.71 -7.52 -3.93
C LEU A 87 -11.87 -7.24 -2.98
N THR A 88 -12.14 -8.16 -2.07
CA THR A 88 -13.06 -7.93 -0.96
C THR A 88 -12.42 -6.98 0.07
N ALA A 89 -13.24 -6.41 0.96
CA ALA A 89 -12.72 -5.61 2.06
C ALA A 89 -11.79 -6.44 2.97
N ASP A 90 -12.10 -7.72 3.19
CA ASP A 90 -11.25 -8.65 3.96
C ASP A 90 -9.88 -8.83 3.31
N GLU A 91 -9.82 -9.03 2.00
CA GLU A 91 -8.56 -9.15 1.25
C GLU A 91 -7.74 -7.85 1.26
N ILE A 92 -8.37 -6.67 1.35
CA ILE A 92 -7.64 -5.40 1.49
C ILE A 92 -7.08 -5.26 2.91
N VAL A 93 -7.87 -5.58 3.93
CA VAL A 93 -7.45 -5.51 5.34
C VAL A 93 -6.36 -6.54 5.64
N GLU A 94 -6.47 -7.76 5.12
CA GLU A 94 -5.49 -8.83 5.33
C GLU A 94 -4.09 -8.45 4.82
N GLN A 95 -3.99 -7.64 3.75
CA GLN A 95 -2.70 -7.11 3.30
C GLN A 95 -2.01 -6.23 4.35
N VAL A 96 -2.78 -5.40 5.06
CA VAL A 96 -2.27 -4.53 6.13
C VAL A 96 -1.82 -5.37 7.31
N GLU A 97 -2.66 -6.31 7.75
CA GLU A 97 -2.35 -7.23 8.85
C GLU A 97 -1.12 -8.11 8.56
N PHE A 98 -1.03 -8.60 7.33
CA PHE A 98 0.13 -9.36 6.86
C PHE A 98 1.41 -8.53 6.97
N ALA A 99 1.41 -7.29 6.47
CA ALA A 99 2.58 -6.42 6.53
C ALA A 99 2.98 -6.07 7.96
N ILE A 100 2.01 -5.75 8.83
CA ILE A 100 2.25 -5.49 10.27
C ILE A 100 2.86 -6.72 10.94
N GLY A 101 2.26 -7.90 10.73
CA GLY A 101 2.74 -9.14 11.32
C GLY A 101 4.14 -9.55 10.84
N LYS A 102 4.56 -9.13 9.64
CA LYS A 102 5.92 -9.36 9.13
C LYS A 102 6.93 -8.33 9.63
N ALA A 103 6.51 -7.10 9.85
CA ALA A 103 7.38 -6.03 10.34
C ALA A 103 7.75 -6.20 11.82
N ASN A 104 6.94 -6.91 12.61
CA ASN A 104 7.09 -7.03 14.06
C ASN A 104 7.23 -5.65 14.75
N CYS A 105 6.47 -4.67 14.26
CA CYS A 105 6.43 -3.29 14.75
C CYS A 105 4.97 -2.91 14.99
N ASN A 106 4.71 -2.13 16.03
CA ASN A 106 3.37 -1.69 16.34
C ASN A 106 3.08 -0.36 15.61
N PRO A 107 2.00 -0.25 14.80
CA PRO A 107 1.63 0.99 14.15
C PRO A 107 1.51 2.20 15.09
N VAL A 108 1.19 1.98 16.37
CA VAL A 108 1.07 3.02 17.39
C VAL A 108 2.42 3.69 17.72
N GLU A 109 3.53 3.00 17.50
CA GLU A 109 4.88 3.53 17.70
C GLU A 109 5.34 4.42 16.54
N SER A 110 4.62 4.39 15.41
CA SER A 110 4.93 5.20 14.25
C SER A 110 4.46 6.63 14.44
N LYS A 111 5.34 7.61 14.23
CA LYS A 111 4.96 9.04 14.18
C LYS A 111 3.94 9.29 13.05
N GLU A 112 4.03 8.53 11.96
CA GLU A 112 3.06 8.55 10.86
C GLU A 112 2.86 7.13 10.31
N PHE A 113 1.71 6.53 10.60
CA PHE A 113 1.28 5.27 10.00
C PHE A 113 0.32 5.51 8.83
N LYS A 114 0.67 5.01 7.65
CA LYS A 114 0.01 5.36 6.39
C LYS A 114 -0.32 4.13 5.55
N ILE A 115 -1.54 4.10 5.02
CA ILE A 115 -2.00 3.10 4.05
C ILE A 115 -2.20 3.75 2.69
N ASN A 116 -1.51 3.23 1.68
CA ASN A 116 -1.56 3.68 0.30
C ASN A 116 -2.36 2.69 -0.56
N TYR A 117 -3.50 3.13 -1.09
CA TYR A 117 -4.32 2.34 -2.02
C TYR A 117 -3.82 2.58 -3.45
N THR A 118 -2.58 2.16 -3.74
CA THR A 118 -1.83 2.55 -4.94
C THR A 118 -1.12 1.41 -5.67
N ARG A 119 -1.24 0.16 -5.18
CA ARG A 119 -0.56 -0.98 -5.81
C ARG A 119 -1.32 -1.44 -7.05
N MET A 120 -2.07 -2.53 -6.96
CA MET A 120 -2.83 -3.06 -8.09
C MET A 120 -4.30 -2.65 -8.01
N GLY A 121 -4.84 -2.18 -9.14
CA GLY A 121 -6.25 -1.79 -9.26
C GLY A 121 -6.50 -0.29 -9.24
N GLU A 122 -7.70 0.08 -9.65
CA GLU A 122 -8.23 1.44 -9.53
C GLU A 122 -9.23 1.45 -8.36
N PRO A 123 -8.92 2.15 -7.24
CA PRO A 123 -9.77 2.15 -6.06
C PRO A 123 -11.22 2.54 -6.33
N PHE A 124 -11.48 3.46 -7.27
CA PHE A 124 -12.85 3.92 -7.55
C PHE A 124 -13.70 2.87 -8.29
N LEU A 125 -13.09 1.90 -8.98
CA LEU A 125 -13.80 0.74 -9.55
C LEU A 125 -14.14 -0.32 -8.50
N ASN A 126 -13.62 -0.20 -7.29
CA ASN A 126 -13.88 -1.07 -6.15
C ASN A 126 -14.23 -0.28 -4.88
N ILE A 127 -14.96 0.84 -5.05
CA ILE A 127 -15.10 1.87 -4.02
C ILE A 127 -15.75 1.35 -2.73
N GLU A 128 -16.72 0.44 -2.83
CA GLU A 128 -17.42 -0.07 -1.65
C GLU A 128 -16.52 -0.94 -0.76
N SER A 129 -15.74 -1.85 -1.36
CA SER A 129 -14.76 -2.65 -0.62
C SER A 129 -13.65 -1.77 -0.03
N VAL A 130 -13.22 -0.74 -0.75
CA VAL A 130 -12.19 0.21 -0.29
C VAL A 130 -12.70 1.03 0.90
N LYS A 131 -13.93 1.57 0.83
CA LYS A 131 -14.54 2.31 1.94
C LYS A 131 -14.67 1.45 3.19
N GLU A 132 -15.12 0.22 3.04
CA GLU A 132 -15.25 -0.70 4.17
C GLU A 132 -13.89 -1.09 4.77
N ALA A 133 -12.88 -1.33 3.94
CA ALA A 133 -11.52 -1.57 4.40
C ALA A 133 -10.95 -0.35 5.17
N ILE A 134 -11.10 0.86 4.63
CA ILE A 134 -10.70 2.12 5.31
C ILE A 134 -11.35 2.20 6.69
N ARG A 135 -12.68 1.98 6.76
CA ARG A 135 -13.42 2.04 8.03
C ARG A 135 -12.87 1.06 9.05
N ARG A 136 -12.65 -0.20 8.65
CA ARG A 136 -12.13 -1.26 9.55
C ARG A 136 -10.71 -0.99 10.02
N ILE A 137 -9.84 -0.55 9.11
CA ILE A 137 -8.46 -0.18 9.42
C ILE A 137 -8.45 1.00 10.40
N SER A 138 -9.25 2.04 10.17
CA SER A 138 -9.33 3.20 11.06
C SER A 138 -9.86 2.86 12.45
N VAL A 139 -10.79 1.90 12.58
CA VAL A 139 -11.25 1.42 13.90
C VAL A 139 -10.11 0.72 14.65
N LYS A 140 -9.32 -0.11 13.95
CA LYS A 140 -8.23 -0.87 14.57
C LYS A 140 -6.99 -0.02 14.86
N TYR A 141 -6.71 0.95 13.99
CA TYR A 141 -5.54 1.83 14.04
C TYR A 141 -6.00 3.29 13.87
N PRO A 142 -6.44 3.95 14.95
CA PRO A 142 -7.11 5.27 14.88
C PRO A 142 -6.28 6.40 14.24
N ASN A 143 -4.96 6.35 14.34
CA ASN A 143 -4.05 7.37 13.80
C ASN A 143 -3.59 7.07 12.36
N THR A 144 -4.31 6.21 11.64
CA THR A 144 -3.93 5.82 10.26
C THR A 144 -4.26 6.91 9.26
N HIS A 145 -3.28 7.27 8.44
CA HIS A 145 -3.48 8.15 7.29
C HIS A 145 -3.78 7.33 6.04
N HIS A 146 -4.94 7.56 5.43
CA HIS A 146 -5.35 6.87 4.19
C HIS A 146 -5.07 7.72 2.97
N TYR A 147 -4.33 7.18 2.00
CA TYR A 147 -4.01 7.83 0.73
C TYR A 147 -4.55 7.02 -0.43
N VAL A 148 -5.60 7.53 -1.05
CA VAL A 148 -6.24 6.93 -2.22
C VAL A 148 -5.75 7.65 -3.48
N SER A 149 -5.23 6.89 -4.45
CA SER A 149 -4.86 7.43 -5.77
C SER A 149 -5.86 6.92 -6.81
N THR A 150 -6.31 7.79 -7.70
CA THR A 150 -7.27 7.46 -8.76
C THR A 150 -6.83 8.06 -10.09
N ILE A 151 -7.19 7.40 -11.19
CA ILE A 151 -7.06 7.94 -12.55
C ILE A 151 -8.10 9.04 -12.86
N GLY A 152 -9.03 9.33 -11.93
CA GLY A 152 -10.08 10.33 -12.12
C GLY A 152 -11.31 9.77 -12.81
N ILE A 153 -11.80 8.61 -12.36
CA ILE A 153 -13.07 8.06 -12.85
C ILE A 153 -14.22 8.96 -12.39
N ARG A 154 -15.11 9.31 -13.32
CA ARG A 154 -16.32 10.05 -13.00
C ARG A 154 -17.28 9.12 -12.25
N GLY A 155 -17.62 9.51 -11.02
CA GLY A 155 -18.67 8.87 -10.20
C GLY A 155 -20.08 9.23 -10.64
#